data_AF-A0A8K0KH14-F1
#
_entry.id   AF-A0A8K0KH14-F1
#
_cell.length_a   1.000
_cell.length_b   1.000
_cell.length_c   1.000
_cell.angle_alpha   90.00
_cell.angle_beta   90.00
_cell.angle_gamma   90.00
#
_symmetry.space_group_name_H-M   'P 1'
#
loop_
_entity.id
_entity.type
_entity.pdbx_description
1 polymer ?
#
loop_
_entity_poly.entity_id
_entity_poly.type
_entity_poly.pdbx_seq_one_letter_code
_entity_poly.pdbx_strand_id
1 'polypeptide(L)' 'MKSTFFVLLALCVCLSLVAAQRCPDVCTADYNPVCGQNSKGQKRTFSNSCQLNVYSCKNPRNAYRKIKNGAC' A
#
# COMPACT_ATOMS: atom_id res chain seq x y z
N MET A 1 24.20 -34.01 3.28
CA MET A 1 24.87 -32.69 3.32
C MET A 1 24.26 -31.67 2.34
N LYS A 2 23.90 -32.04 1.11
CA LYS A 2 23.24 -31.13 0.15
C LYS A 2 21.74 -30.91 0.45
N SER A 3 21.04 -31.98 0.83
CA SER A 3 19.59 -31.96 1.10
C SER A 3 19.19 -31.05 2.28
N THR A 4 19.95 -31.05 3.38
CA THR A 4 19.69 -30.20 4.55
C THR A 4 19.84 -28.70 4.27
N PHE A 5 20.74 -28.33 3.37
CA PHE A 5 20.94 -26.94 2.94
C PHE A 5 19.73 -26.41 2.15
N PHE A 6 19.19 -27.20 1.22
CA PHE A 6 17.98 -26.83 0.47
C PHE A 6 16.74 -26.71 1.37
N VAL A 7 16.63 -27.57 2.38
CA VAL A 7 15.54 -27.52 3.38
C VAL A 7 15.62 -26.25 4.23
N LEU A 8 16.82 -25.88 4.71
CA LEU A 8 17.04 -24.64 5.46
C LEU A 8 16.74 -23.39 4.62
N LEU A 9 17.14 -23.40 3.35
CA LEU A 9 16.86 -22.30 2.41
C LEU A 9 15.35 -22.15 2.18
N ALA A 10 14.64 -23.26 1.95
CA ALA A 10 13.19 -23.28 1.78
C ALA A 10 12.45 -22.80 3.05
N LEU A 11 12.84 -23.29 4.24
CA LEU A 11 12.27 -22.84 5.53
C LEU A 11 12.46 -21.34 5.77
N CYS A 12 13.66 -20.82 5.47
CA CYS A 12 13.98 -19.40 5.63
C CYS A 12 13.18 -18.52 4.65
N VAL A 13 13.00 -18.98 3.40
CA VAL A 13 12.16 -18.34 2.39
C VAL A 13 10.68 -18.34 2.80
N CYS A 14 10.18 -19.44 3.39
CA CYS A 14 8.80 -19.52 3.90
C CYS A 14 8.55 -18.57 5.09
N LEU A 15 9.52 -18.46 6.03
CA LEU A 15 9.43 -17.60 7.22
C LEU A 15 9.35 -16.10 6.87
N SER A 16 10.01 -15.68 5.80
CA SER A 16 10.06 -14.28 5.38
C SER A 16 8.90 -13.87 4.46
N LEU A 17 8.14 -14.81 3.92
CA LEU A 17 7.08 -14.54 2.93
C LEU A 17 5.71 -14.20 3.54
N VAL A 18 5.48 -14.46 4.82
CA VAL A 18 4.13 -14.36 5.45
C VAL A 18 4.01 -13.12 6.33
N ALA A 19 4.35 -11.95 5.80
CA ALA A 19 3.88 -10.68 6.36
C ALA A 19 2.59 -10.29 5.64
N ALA A 20 1.43 -10.70 6.18
CA ALA A 20 0.15 -10.24 5.67
C ALA A 20 0.06 -8.71 5.86
N GLN A 21 0.14 -7.96 4.75
CA GLN A 21 0.01 -6.49 4.76
C GLN A 21 -1.37 -6.11 5.30
N ARG A 22 -1.44 -5.61 6.55
CA ARG A 22 -2.68 -5.09 7.13
C ARG A 22 -2.88 -3.64 6.69
N CYS A 23 -4.05 -3.35 6.12
CA CYS A 23 -4.44 -2.01 5.75
C CYS A 23 -5.53 -1.50 6.68
N PRO A 24 -5.55 -0.20 7.04
CA PRO A 24 -6.67 0.37 7.77
C PRO A 24 -7.95 0.28 6.94
N ASP A 25 -9.07 0.03 7.61
CA ASP A 25 -10.39 -0.04 6.97
C ASP A 25 -11.27 1.17 7.29
N VAL A 26 -10.93 1.92 8.33
CA VAL A 26 -11.74 3.02 8.84
C VAL A 26 -11.03 4.34 8.60
N CYS A 27 -11.78 5.31 8.09
CA CYS A 27 -11.40 6.72 8.02
C CYS A 27 -12.53 7.57 8.60
N THR A 28 -12.15 8.72 9.13
CA THR A 28 -13.10 9.79 9.43
C THR A 28 -13.84 10.24 8.17
N ALA A 29 -15.07 10.72 8.35
CA ALA A 29 -15.93 11.22 7.27
C ALA A 29 -15.69 12.72 6.94
N ASP A 30 -14.56 13.28 7.39
CA ASP A 30 -14.19 14.66 7.09
C ASP A 30 -13.87 14.83 5.60
N TYR A 31 -14.31 15.94 5.04
CA TYR A 31 -14.02 16.33 3.67
C TYR A 31 -12.90 17.37 3.65
N ASN A 32 -11.66 16.88 3.49
CA ASN A 32 -10.44 17.66 3.40
C ASN A 32 -9.65 17.17 2.17
N PRO A 33 -10.08 17.52 0.94
CA PRO A 33 -9.67 16.82 -0.27
C PRO A 33 -8.16 16.91 -0.50
N VAL A 34 -7.61 15.85 -1.09
CA VAL A 34 -6.19 15.78 -1.48
C VAL A 34 -6.05 15.24 -2.89
N CYS A 35 -5.06 15.76 -3.62
CA CYS A 35 -4.70 15.26 -4.92
C CYS A 35 -3.58 14.23 -4.77
N GLY A 36 -3.84 13.01 -5.23
CA GLY A 36 -2.85 11.95 -5.34
C GLY A 36 -2.40 11.75 -6.78
N GLN A 37 -1.18 11.23 -6.97
CA GLN A 37 -0.66 10.77 -8.25
C GLN A 37 -0.06 9.36 -8.11
N ASN A 38 -0.39 8.46 -9.03
CA ASN A 38 0.20 7.12 -9.07
C ASN A 38 1.51 7.08 -9.87
N SER A 39 2.16 5.91 -9.92
CA SER A 39 3.40 5.69 -10.67
C SER A 39 3.28 5.90 -12.18
N LYS A 40 2.06 5.84 -12.73
CA LYS A 40 1.76 6.12 -14.15
C LYS A 40 1.47 7.59 -14.43
N GLY A 41 1.58 8.45 -13.42
CA GLY A 41 1.29 9.88 -13.53
C GLY A 41 -0.19 10.25 -13.49
N GLN A 42 -1.10 9.28 -13.31
CA GLN A 42 -2.54 9.54 -13.22
C GLN A 42 -2.87 10.24 -11.91
N LYS A 43 -3.70 11.29 -12.00
CA LYS A 43 -4.11 12.09 -10.86
C LYS A 43 -5.52 11.70 -10.42
N ARG A 44 -5.76 11.65 -9.11
CA ARG A 44 -7.07 11.38 -8.51
C ARG A 44 -7.26 12.18 -7.23
N THR A 45 -8.43 12.79 -7.09
CA THR A 45 -8.86 13.43 -5.85
C THR A 45 -9.40 12.38 -4.87
N PHE A 46 -8.96 12.46 -3.62
CA PHE A 46 -9.46 11.66 -2.50
C PHE A 46 -10.13 12.60 -1.49
N SER A 47 -11.21 12.14 -0.83
CA SER A 47 -12.01 12.95 0.10
C SER A 47 -11.20 13.47 1.29
N ASN A 48 -10.21 12.69 1.74
CA ASN A 48 -9.24 13.11 2.74
C ASN A 48 -7.95 12.28 2.63
N SER A 49 -6.93 12.65 3.41
CA SER A 49 -5.63 11.96 3.41
C SER A 49 -5.73 10.50 3.87
N CYS A 50 -6.64 10.18 4.79
CA CYS A 50 -6.85 8.80 5.25
C CYS A 50 -7.32 7.90 4.10
N GLN A 51 -8.32 8.35 3.33
CA GLN A 51 -8.85 7.60 2.19
C GLN A 51 -7.79 7.34 1.11
N LEU A 52 -6.90 8.30 0.85
CA LEU A 52 -5.75 8.12 -0.05
C LEU A 52 -4.82 7.01 0.46
N ASN A 53 -4.50 7.03 1.75
CA ASN A 53 -3.60 6.05 2.38
C ASN A 53 -4.20 4.64 2.38
N VAL A 54 -5.48 4.50 2.72
CA VAL A 54 -6.20 3.22 2.69
C VAL A 54 -6.24 2.66 1.27
N TYR A 55 -6.60 3.48 0.28
CA TYR A 55 -6.60 3.06 -1.11
C TYR A 55 -5.22 2.55 -1.55
N SER A 56 -4.17 3.31 -1.22
CA SER A 56 -2.80 2.99 -1.63
C SER A 56 -2.25 1.75 -0.94
N CYS A 57 -2.59 1.54 0.33
CA CYS A 57 -2.26 0.31 1.06
C CYS A 57 -2.94 -0.91 0.42
N LYS A 58 -4.24 -0.82 0.13
CA LYS A 58 -5.03 -1.92 -0.46
C LYS A 58 -4.66 -2.20 -1.92
N ASN A 59 -4.06 -1.22 -2.62
CA ASN A 59 -3.71 -1.32 -4.04
C ASN A 59 -2.21 -1.01 -4.26
N PRO A 60 -1.28 -1.85 -3.75
CA PRO A 60 0.16 -1.53 -3.79
C PRO A 60 0.72 -1.36 -5.21
N ARG A 61 0.18 -2.09 -6.20
CA ARG A 61 0.57 -1.96 -7.62
C ARG A 61 0.07 -0.66 -8.28
N ASN A 62 -0.89 0.02 -7.66
CA ASN A 62 -1.51 1.24 -8.15
C ASN A 62 -1.65 2.28 -7.01
N ALA A 63 -0.63 2.37 -6.17
CA ALA A 63 -0.63 3.28 -5.04
C ALA A 63 -0.57 4.74 -5.51
N TYR A 64 -1.31 5.62 -4.82
CA TYR A 64 -1.29 7.06 -5.06
C TYR A 64 -0.45 7.73 -3.97
N ARG A 65 0.46 8.63 -4.37
CA ARG A 65 1.17 9.51 -3.45
C ARG A 65 0.52 10.88 -3.47
N LYS A 66 0.28 11.46 -2.30
CA LYS A 66 -0.21 12.84 -2.18
C LYS A 66 0.78 13.81 -2.83
N ILE A 67 0.29 14.65 -3.75
CA ILE A 67 1.09 15.69 -4.43
C ILE A 67 0.71 17.11 -3.99
N LYS A 68 -0.55 17.36 -3.60
CA LYS A 68 -1.00 18.63 -3.04
C LYS A 68 -2.24 18.47 -2.15
N ASN A 69 -2.49 19.47 -1.30
CA ASN A 69 -3.80 19.66 -0.67
C ASN A 69 -4.80 20.19 -1.70
N GLY A 70 -6.08 19.90 -1.52
CA GLY A 70 -7.15 20.23 -2.45
C GLY A 70 -7.32 19.19 -3.56
N ALA A 71 -8.36 19.37 -4.37
CA ALA A 71 -8.63 18.52 -5.52
C ALA A 71 -7.52 18.60 -6.57
N CYS A 72 -7.33 17.50 -7.31
CA CYS A 72 -6.68 17.54 -8.62
C CYS A 72 -7.56 18.38 -9.56
#